data_AF-A0A8J3E664-F1
#
_entry.id   AF-A0A8J3E664-F1
#
_cell.length_a   1.000
_cell.length_b   1.000
_cell.length_c   1.000
_cell.angle_alpha   90.00
_cell.angle_beta   90.00
_cell.angle_gamma   90.00
#
_symmetry.space_group_name_H-M   'P 1'
#
loop_
_entity.id
_entity.type
_entity.pdbx_description
1 polymer ?
#
loop_
_entity_poly.entity_id
_entity_poly.type
_entity_poly.pdbx_seq_one_letter_code
_entity_poly.pdbx_strand_id
1 'polypeptide(L)'
;MDWDKKFKVQYDYARAWLQNNGAFESGWQDLVTALYELMTTTGFDAGRADSLDKLRKKVQQGAAKFIGHHAIPESQGILQAVKAWSDRPNATVLDDASKMRAAALKFLRHVYLVKKSGSQTVWVHSLPREFHDWASHHINQFTTTRDAVERILDTDNEIFSETQKKYLASATQQALAWCHRTAMVLADAGSPDAKRSRLRETARELVKRWFADPGTTDKELDQFIGTLTFGFKAIIACLNKGRFILTDWVSLRGATAPGDVDYRDSEAFTFSGFGEGLDVVYIEQSFFKKDEGGIVHGQKNWTRIIVHELSHLVSATEDVNIGDFRYAHYGIGPHRGFPGSAAIRNADSWAFFAADCAAALTEGERRMALRIR
;
A
#
# COMPACT_ATOMS: atom_id res chain seq x y z
N MET A 1 -10.88 0.99 -17.20
CA MET A 1 -11.07 1.06 -15.74
C MET A 1 -11.87 2.29 -15.31
N ASP A 2 -12.57 2.20 -14.18
CA ASP A 2 -13.06 3.35 -13.42
C ASP A 2 -12.01 3.74 -12.36
N TRP A 3 -11.21 4.77 -12.67
CA TRP A 3 -10.10 5.25 -11.82
C TRP A 3 -10.58 5.96 -10.54
N ASP A 4 -11.89 6.19 -10.40
CA ASP A 4 -12.49 6.72 -9.18
C ASP A 4 -12.76 5.63 -8.13
N LYS A 5 -12.59 4.34 -8.48
CA LYS A 5 -12.67 3.21 -7.54
C LYS A 5 -11.43 3.09 -6.65
N LYS A 6 -11.02 4.18 -6.02
CA LYS A 6 -9.89 4.23 -5.09
C LYS A 6 -10.23 3.56 -3.75
N PHE A 7 -9.22 3.08 -3.03
CA PHE A 7 -9.38 2.53 -1.68
C PHE A 7 -10.05 3.53 -0.73
N LYS A 8 -9.72 4.82 -0.83
CA LYS A 8 -10.38 5.89 -0.06
C LYS A 8 -11.89 5.94 -0.27
N VAL A 9 -12.37 5.70 -1.50
CA VAL A 9 -13.82 5.70 -1.76
C VAL A 9 -14.50 4.56 -1.01
N GLN A 10 -13.94 3.34 -1.06
CA GLN A 10 -14.43 2.22 -0.26
C GLN A 10 -14.29 2.48 1.25
N TYR A 11 -13.19 3.10 1.68
CA TYR A 11 -12.94 3.46 3.08
C TYR A 11 -13.99 4.44 3.62
N ASP A 12 -14.22 5.55 2.92
CA ASP A 12 -15.19 6.56 3.31
C ASP A 12 -16.61 5.99 3.27
N TYR A 13 -16.91 5.15 2.28
CA TYR A 13 -18.18 4.47 2.17
C TYR A 13 -18.45 3.53 3.35
N ALA A 14 -17.49 2.65 3.68
CA ALA A 14 -17.61 1.77 4.84
C ALA A 14 -17.76 2.57 6.15
N ARG A 15 -16.98 3.64 6.31
CA ARG A 15 -17.07 4.52 7.48
C ARG A 15 -18.45 5.16 7.63
N ALA A 16 -19.05 5.63 6.53
CA ALA A 16 -20.39 6.23 6.54
C ALA A 16 -21.47 5.23 7.01
N TRP A 17 -21.38 3.97 6.59
CA TRP A 17 -22.34 2.93 7.00
C TRP A 17 -22.20 2.50 8.46
N LEU A 18 -21.02 2.64 9.05
CA LEU A 18 -20.79 2.37 10.47
C LEU A 18 -21.25 3.51 11.38
N GLN A 19 -21.37 4.73 10.85
CA GLN A 19 -21.77 5.91 11.62
C GLN A 19 -23.19 5.76 12.21
N ASN A 20 -24.11 5.12 11.49
CA ASN A 20 -25.47 4.88 11.97
C ASN A 20 -25.55 3.62 12.83
N ASN A 21 -24.96 3.69 14.03
CA ASN A 21 -24.86 2.57 14.94
C ASN A 21 -26.23 1.94 15.32
N GLY A 22 -27.29 2.75 15.42
CA GLY A 22 -28.65 2.27 15.74
C GLY A 22 -29.24 1.29 14.71
N ALA A 23 -28.70 1.28 13.48
CA ALA A 23 -29.09 0.34 12.44
C ALA A 23 -28.52 -1.08 12.66
N PHE A 24 -27.55 -1.24 13.56
CA PHE A 24 -26.97 -2.53 13.92
C PHE A 24 -27.69 -3.16 15.11
N GLU A 25 -27.56 -4.49 15.22
CA GLU A 25 -28.11 -5.26 16.32
C GLU A 25 -27.50 -4.82 17.66
N SER A 26 -28.29 -4.76 18.72
CA SER A 26 -27.89 -4.13 20.00
C SER A 26 -26.57 -4.70 20.56
N GLY A 27 -26.39 -6.02 20.50
CA GLY A 27 -25.17 -6.70 20.93
C GLY A 27 -23.92 -6.38 20.09
N TRP A 28 -24.04 -5.66 18.97
CA TRP A 28 -22.95 -5.25 18.08
C TRP A 28 -22.57 -3.78 18.20
N GLN A 29 -23.42 -2.96 18.83
CA GLN A 29 -23.32 -1.51 18.76
C GLN A 29 -22.03 -0.93 19.34
N ASP A 30 -21.52 -1.50 20.44
CA ASP A 30 -20.24 -1.08 21.03
C ASP A 30 -19.06 -1.38 20.09
N LEU A 31 -19.09 -2.54 19.44
CA LEU A 31 -18.05 -2.92 18.49
C LEU A 31 -18.12 -2.04 17.24
N VAL A 32 -19.31 -1.79 16.69
CA VAL A 32 -19.50 -0.92 15.52
C VAL A 32 -19.02 0.50 15.80
N THR A 33 -19.29 1.03 16.99
CA THR A 33 -18.75 2.33 17.43
C THR A 33 -17.22 2.31 17.44
N ALA A 34 -16.61 1.29 18.04
CA ALA A 34 -15.16 1.17 18.06
C ALA A 34 -14.54 1.04 16.65
N LEU A 35 -15.21 0.33 15.72
CA LEU A 35 -14.80 0.19 14.33
C LEU A 35 -14.95 1.52 13.55
N TYR A 36 -16.01 2.28 13.81
CA TYR A 36 -16.17 3.64 13.25
C TYR A 36 -15.05 4.56 13.73
N GLU A 37 -14.73 4.53 15.03
CA GLU A 37 -13.66 5.35 15.61
C GLU A 37 -12.25 4.93 15.17
N LEU A 38 -12.04 3.64 14.85
CA LEU A 38 -10.82 3.14 14.21
C LEU A 38 -10.61 3.84 12.85
N MET A 39 -11.69 4.11 12.11
CA MET A 39 -11.62 4.76 10.81
C MET A 39 -11.59 6.30 10.96
N THR A 40 -10.41 6.92 10.97
CA THR A 40 -10.28 8.38 11.06
C THR A 40 -10.37 9.07 9.71
N THR A 41 -10.58 10.38 9.74
CA THR A 41 -9.90 11.39 8.89
C THR A 41 -9.02 10.94 7.72
N THR A 42 -7.97 10.26 8.14
CA THR A 42 -6.66 10.24 7.50
C THR A 42 -6.10 8.82 7.45
N GLY A 43 -6.92 7.82 7.77
CA GLY A 43 -6.54 6.41 7.84
C GLY A 43 -6.89 5.76 9.19
N PHE A 44 -6.40 4.54 9.38
CA PHE A 44 -6.73 3.75 10.57
C PHE A 44 -5.99 4.22 11.84
N ASP A 45 -6.65 4.14 12.99
CA ASP A 45 -6.07 4.40 14.30
C ASP A 45 -5.49 3.12 14.93
N ALA A 46 -4.17 3.08 15.10
CA ALA A 46 -3.47 1.94 15.67
C ALA A 46 -3.71 1.75 17.17
N GLY A 47 -4.28 2.74 17.87
CA GLY A 47 -4.75 2.60 19.24
C GLY A 47 -6.05 1.79 19.34
N ARG A 48 -6.77 1.62 18.23
CA ARG A 48 -8.08 0.97 18.16
C ARG A 48 -8.06 -0.35 17.38
N ALA A 49 -6.88 -0.82 16.97
CA ALA A 49 -6.71 -2.01 16.15
C ALA A 49 -7.36 -3.28 16.72
N ASP A 50 -7.43 -3.42 18.05
CA ASP A 50 -8.07 -4.55 18.74
C ASP A 50 -9.56 -4.72 18.37
N SER A 51 -10.22 -3.65 17.90
CA SER A 51 -11.59 -3.74 17.38
C SER A 51 -11.69 -4.68 16.17
N LEU A 52 -10.64 -4.79 15.34
CA LEU A 52 -10.59 -5.68 14.19
C LEU A 52 -10.50 -7.16 14.61
N ASP A 53 -9.75 -7.46 15.68
CA ASP A 53 -9.70 -8.82 16.24
C ASP A 53 -11.00 -9.21 16.94
N LYS A 54 -11.63 -8.25 17.62
CA LYS A 54 -12.98 -8.44 18.16
C LYS A 54 -13.99 -8.70 17.05
N LEU A 55 -13.91 -7.99 15.93
CA LEU A 55 -14.75 -8.21 14.75
C LEU A 55 -14.56 -9.63 14.21
N ARG A 56 -13.32 -10.05 13.92
CA ARG A 56 -13.01 -11.41 13.43
C ARG A 56 -13.58 -12.50 14.33
N LYS A 57 -13.51 -12.32 15.65
CA LYS A 57 -14.08 -13.28 16.62
C LYS A 57 -15.61 -13.23 16.60
N LYS A 58 -16.20 -12.03 16.65
CA LYS A 58 -17.64 -11.85 16.85
C LYS A 58 -18.46 -12.31 15.65
N VAL A 59 -17.95 -12.19 14.42
CA VAL A 59 -18.64 -12.69 13.21
C VAL A 59 -18.79 -14.21 13.17
N GLN A 60 -18.10 -14.95 14.04
CA GLN A 60 -18.20 -16.40 14.17
C GLN A 60 -18.85 -16.84 15.50
N GLN A 61 -19.35 -15.89 16.31
CA GLN A 61 -19.97 -16.17 17.60
C GLN A 61 -21.50 -16.14 17.52
N GLY A 62 -22.12 -17.31 17.67
CA GLY A 62 -23.55 -17.48 17.84
C GLY A 62 -23.99 -17.39 19.29
N ALA A 63 -25.09 -18.10 19.60
CA ALA A 63 -25.69 -18.11 20.94
C ALA A 63 -24.66 -18.45 22.04
N ALA A 64 -24.82 -17.82 23.20
CA ALA A 64 -23.98 -18.10 24.37
C ALA A 64 -24.19 -19.54 24.86
N LYS A 65 -23.10 -20.15 25.34
CA LYS A 65 -23.08 -21.45 26.03
C LYS A 65 -22.68 -21.25 27.49
N PHE A 66 -22.74 -22.32 28.28
CA PHE A 66 -22.19 -22.35 29.64
C PHE A 66 -20.72 -21.91 29.69
N ILE A 67 -19.93 -22.25 28.66
CA ILE A 67 -18.58 -21.73 28.41
C ILE A 67 -18.50 -21.31 26.93
N GLY A 68 -18.33 -20.01 26.68
CA GLY A 68 -18.13 -19.46 25.34
C GLY A 68 -19.41 -19.36 24.50
N HIS A 69 -19.29 -19.59 23.19
CA HIS A 69 -20.36 -19.41 22.21
C HIS A 69 -20.46 -20.61 21.26
N HIS A 70 -21.62 -20.81 20.64
CA HIS A 70 -21.73 -21.64 19.44
C HIS A 70 -20.93 -21.02 18.30
N ALA A 71 -20.18 -21.83 17.55
CA ALA A 71 -19.57 -21.38 16.31
C ALA A 71 -20.65 -21.30 15.23
N ILE A 72 -20.63 -20.23 14.45
CA ILE A 72 -21.53 -20.00 13.31
C ILE A 72 -20.72 -19.62 12.07
N PRO A 73 -21.26 -19.80 10.85
CA PRO A 73 -20.69 -19.23 9.65
C PRO A 73 -20.51 -17.71 9.75
N GLU A 74 -19.52 -17.16 9.03
CA GLU A 74 -19.23 -15.72 9.07
C GLU A 74 -20.37 -14.90 8.48
N SER A 75 -20.96 -15.40 7.39
CA SER A 75 -22.15 -14.82 6.77
C SER A 75 -23.29 -14.68 7.77
N GLN A 76 -23.54 -15.72 8.59
CA GLN A 76 -24.55 -15.68 9.64
C GLN A 76 -24.26 -14.58 10.65
N GLY A 77 -23.03 -14.47 11.17
CA GLY A 77 -22.69 -13.45 12.17
C GLY A 77 -22.75 -12.02 11.61
N ILE A 78 -22.25 -11.80 10.39
CA ILE A 78 -22.35 -10.50 9.70
C ILE A 78 -23.82 -10.14 9.45
N LEU A 79 -24.64 -11.07 8.96
CA LEU A 79 -26.05 -10.81 8.70
C LEU A 79 -26.86 -10.61 9.99
N GLN A 80 -26.51 -11.28 11.09
CA GLN A 80 -27.07 -11.00 12.41
C GLN A 80 -26.72 -9.57 12.86
N ALA A 81 -25.48 -9.14 12.69
CA ALA A 81 -25.03 -7.79 13.06
C ALA A 81 -25.87 -6.69 12.41
N VAL A 82 -26.31 -6.91 11.17
CA VAL A 82 -27.04 -5.92 10.36
C VAL A 82 -28.56 -6.16 10.32
N LYS A 83 -29.08 -7.02 11.22
CA LYS A 83 -30.52 -7.38 11.35
C LYS A 83 -31.14 -8.05 10.13
N ALA A 84 -30.31 -8.80 9.38
CA ALA A 84 -30.69 -9.43 8.11
C ALA A 84 -30.61 -10.96 8.13
N TRP A 85 -30.23 -11.58 9.24
CA TRP A 85 -30.25 -13.04 9.38
C TRP A 85 -31.65 -13.58 9.68
N SER A 86 -32.00 -14.72 9.07
CA SER A 86 -33.18 -15.51 9.41
C SER A 86 -32.89 -16.98 9.12
N ASP A 87 -33.25 -17.89 10.03
CA ASP A 87 -33.10 -19.34 9.82
C ASP A 87 -34.06 -19.88 8.75
N ARG A 88 -35.11 -19.11 8.43
CA ARG A 88 -36.10 -19.41 7.38
C ARG A 88 -36.41 -18.12 6.62
N PRO A 89 -35.51 -17.68 5.72
CA PRO A 89 -35.70 -16.43 5.02
C PRO A 89 -36.88 -16.56 4.05
N ASN A 90 -37.90 -15.71 4.24
CA ASN A 90 -39.02 -15.61 3.29
C ASN A 90 -38.65 -14.75 2.07
N ALA A 91 -37.64 -13.88 2.20
CA ALA A 91 -37.14 -13.03 1.14
C ALA A 91 -35.91 -13.64 0.47
N THR A 92 -35.94 -13.71 -0.86
CA THR A 92 -34.83 -14.21 -1.69
C THR A 92 -33.75 -13.16 -1.96
N VAL A 93 -34.03 -11.89 -1.59
CA VAL A 93 -33.15 -10.73 -1.79
C VAL A 93 -33.02 -9.99 -0.47
N LEU A 94 -31.80 -9.54 -0.16
CA LEU A 94 -31.51 -8.66 0.97
C LEU A 94 -31.72 -7.20 0.58
N ASP A 95 -32.23 -6.38 1.50
CA ASP A 95 -32.33 -4.95 1.28
C ASP A 95 -30.94 -4.30 1.14
N ASP A 96 -30.87 -3.24 0.34
CA ASP A 96 -29.61 -2.58 -0.02
C ASP A 96 -28.88 -2.04 1.22
N ALA A 97 -29.61 -1.51 2.20
CA ALA A 97 -29.01 -0.94 3.40
C ALA A 97 -28.31 -2.04 4.24
N SER A 98 -28.92 -3.22 4.38
CA SER A 98 -28.32 -4.37 5.05
C SER A 98 -27.11 -4.90 4.27
N LYS A 99 -27.18 -4.98 2.94
CA LYS A 99 -26.03 -5.34 2.10
C LYS A 99 -24.85 -4.41 2.34
N MET A 100 -25.10 -3.10 2.40
CA MET A 100 -24.02 -2.12 2.53
C MET A 100 -23.38 -2.11 3.92
N ARG A 101 -24.17 -2.30 4.98
CA ARG A 101 -23.63 -2.52 6.34
C ARG A 101 -22.81 -3.81 6.41
N ALA A 102 -23.28 -4.90 5.77
CA ALA A 102 -22.55 -6.16 5.72
C ALA A 102 -21.23 -6.01 4.96
N ALA A 103 -21.23 -5.29 3.84
CA ALA A 103 -20.04 -4.98 3.07
C ALA A 103 -19.00 -4.16 3.88
N ALA A 104 -19.45 -3.21 4.70
CA ALA A 104 -18.57 -2.43 5.57
C ALA A 104 -17.88 -3.31 6.63
N LEU A 105 -18.63 -4.21 7.27
CA LEU A 105 -18.07 -5.18 8.22
C LEU A 105 -17.10 -6.15 7.52
N LYS A 106 -17.47 -6.63 6.33
CA LYS A 106 -16.61 -7.53 5.54
C LYS A 106 -15.30 -6.86 5.16
N PHE A 107 -15.36 -5.62 4.66
CA PHE A 107 -14.16 -4.82 4.37
C PHE A 107 -13.23 -4.72 5.59
N LEU A 108 -13.78 -4.33 6.76
CA LEU A 108 -12.97 -4.17 7.97
C LEU A 108 -12.43 -5.48 8.53
N ARG A 109 -13.13 -6.62 8.39
CA ARG A 109 -12.59 -7.93 8.77
C ARG A 109 -11.21 -8.12 8.16
N HIS A 110 -11.07 -7.77 6.88
CA HIS A 110 -9.85 -8.01 6.12
C HIS A 110 -8.79 -6.90 6.24
N VAL A 111 -8.89 -6.01 7.24
CA VAL A 111 -7.88 -4.99 7.57
C VAL A 111 -7.00 -5.44 8.73
N TYR A 112 -5.68 -5.46 8.55
CA TYR A 112 -4.71 -5.95 9.53
C TYR A 112 -3.72 -4.87 9.92
N LEU A 113 -3.55 -4.62 11.21
CA LEU A 113 -2.35 -3.95 11.72
C LEU A 113 -1.24 -5.00 11.83
N VAL A 114 -0.43 -5.13 10.78
CA VAL A 114 0.58 -6.21 10.70
C VAL A 114 1.80 -5.91 11.57
N LYS A 115 2.13 -4.63 11.74
CA LYS A 115 3.28 -4.20 12.54
C LYS A 115 3.02 -2.84 13.18
N LYS A 116 3.50 -2.69 14.41
CA LYS A 116 3.63 -1.42 15.13
C LYS A 116 5.02 -1.36 15.76
N SER A 117 5.76 -0.28 15.52
CA SER A 117 7.08 -0.04 16.10
C SER A 117 7.25 1.46 16.32
N GLY A 118 7.20 1.89 17.59
CA GLY A 118 7.09 3.31 17.90
C GLY A 118 5.85 3.93 17.24
N SER A 119 6.03 5.01 16.49
CA SER A 119 4.96 5.65 15.70
C SER A 119 4.71 5.00 14.35
N GLN A 120 5.62 4.16 13.85
CA GLN A 120 5.45 3.47 12.58
C GLN A 120 4.45 2.33 12.72
N THR A 121 3.48 2.28 11.80
CA THR A 121 2.52 1.19 11.68
C THR A 121 2.36 0.79 10.23
N VAL A 122 2.13 -0.50 9.99
CA VAL A 122 1.86 -1.03 8.65
C VAL A 122 0.48 -1.67 8.65
N TRP A 123 -0.42 -1.11 7.87
CA TRP A 123 -1.76 -1.64 7.64
C TRP A 123 -1.79 -2.41 6.33
N VAL A 124 -2.41 -3.59 6.35
CA VAL A 124 -2.68 -4.36 5.13
C VAL A 124 -4.18 -4.60 5.02
N HIS A 125 -4.78 -4.24 3.90
CA HIS A 125 -6.12 -4.68 3.55
C HIS A 125 -6.03 -5.80 2.51
N SER A 126 -6.59 -6.97 2.85
CA SER A 126 -6.38 -8.23 2.14
C SER A 126 -7.70 -8.94 1.90
N LEU A 127 -8.51 -8.41 0.97
CA LEU A 127 -9.85 -8.93 0.68
C LEU A 127 -9.78 -10.33 0.02
N PRO A 128 -10.74 -11.24 0.28
CA PRO A 128 -10.79 -12.57 -0.35
C PRO A 128 -10.75 -12.50 -1.87
N ARG A 129 -10.10 -13.48 -2.51
CA ARG A 129 -9.84 -13.53 -3.96
C ARG A 129 -11.12 -13.52 -4.80
N GLU A 130 -12.22 -13.99 -4.22
CA GLU A 130 -13.54 -14.06 -4.83
C GLU A 130 -14.15 -12.67 -5.07
N PHE A 131 -13.65 -11.64 -4.39
CA PHE A 131 -14.01 -10.26 -4.68
C PHE A 131 -13.28 -9.78 -5.93
N HIS A 132 -14.05 -9.41 -6.95
CA HIS A 132 -13.59 -8.77 -8.19
C HIS A 132 -13.82 -7.25 -8.21
N ASP A 133 -14.35 -6.70 -7.12
CA ASP A 133 -14.41 -5.25 -6.88
C ASP A 133 -14.47 -5.01 -5.36
N TRP A 134 -14.37 -3.75 -4.92
CA TRP A 134 -14.48 -3.40 -3.51
C TRP A 134 -15.75 -3.98 -2.89
N ALA A 135 -15.70 -4.34 -1.60
CA ALA A 135 -16.77 -5.09 -0.94
C ALA A 135 -18.17 -4.46 -1.13
N SER A 136 -18.28 -3.13 -1.05
CA SER A 136 -19.55 -2.43 -1.27
C SER A 136 -20.05 -2.59 -2.71
N HIS A 137 -19.18 -2.36 -3.68
CA HIS A 137 -19.52 -2.46 -5.10
C HIS A 137 -19.83 -3.90 -5.50
N HIS A 138 -19.00 -4.85 -5.07
CA HIS A 138 -19.17 -6.25 -5.41
C HIS A 138 -20.49 -6.81 -4.87
N ILE A 139 -20.79 -6.56 -3.60
CA ILE A 139 -22.03 -7.03 -2.99
C ILE A 139 -23.25 -6.32 -3.59
N ASN A 140 -23.13 -5.04 -3.95
CA ASN A 140 -24.25 -4.33 -4.56
C ASN A 140 -24.55 -4.81 -5.99
N GLN A 141 -23.50 -5.01 -6.80
CA GLN A 141 -23.66 -5.24 -8.24
C GLN A 141 -23.68 -6.72 -8.64
N PHE A 142 -22.88 -7.57 -7.97
CA PHE A 142 -22.66 -8.95 -8.41
C PHE A 142 -23.37 -9.99 -7.54
N THR A 143 -23.90 -9.62 -6.37
CA THR A 143 -24.66 -10.53 -5.50
C THR A 143 -26.13 -10.13 -5.37
N THR A 144 -26.92 -10.56 -6.34
CA THR A 144 -28.35 -10.19 -6.44
C THR A 144 -29.24 -11.01 -5.51
N THR A 145 -28.88 -12.26 -5.18
CA THR A 145 -29.64 -13.14 -4.29
C THR A 145 -29.04 -13.21 -2.88
N ARG A 146 -29.89 -13.54 -1.90
CA ARG A 146 -29.46 -13.79 -0.52
C ARG A 146 -28.34 -14.83 -0.45
N ASP A 147 -28.50 -15.98 -1.09
CA ASP A 147 -27.51 -17.06 -1.10
C ASP A 147 -26.17 -16.64 -1.73
N ALA A 148 -26.19 -15.72 -2.71
CA ALA A 148 -24.96 -15.15 -3.27
C ALA A 148 -24.27 -14.22 -2.28
N VAL A 149 -25.04 -13.41 -1.53
CA VAL A 149 -24.51 -12.57 -0.45
C VAL A 149 -23.92 -13.43 0.66
N GLU A 150 -24.62 -14.48 1.10
CA GLU A 150 -24.12 -15.38 2.15
C GLU A 150 -22.81 -16.05 1.72
N ARG A 151 -22.77 -16.61 0.51
CA ARG A 151 -21.53 -17.21 -0.03
C ARG A 151 -20.36 -16.25 -0.06
N ILE A 152 -20.54 -15.03 -0.56
CA ILE A 152 -19.41 -14.08 -0.63
C ILE A 152 -18.98 -13.61 0.76
N LEU A 153 -19.91 -13.48 1.71
CA LEU A 153 -19.59 -13.12 3.10
C LEU A 153 -18.86 -14.25 3.84
N ASP A 154 -19.04 -15.51 3.44
CA ASP A 154 -18.30 -16.64 4.01
C ASP A 154 -16.88 -16.82 3.45
N THR A 155 -16.51 -16.14 2.36
CA THR A 155 -15.16 -16.28 1.78
C THR A 155 -14.07 -15.70 2.68
N ASP A 156 -12.96 -16.41 2.87
CA ASP A 156 -11.82 -15.95 3.67
C ASP A 156 -10.45 -16.22 3.02
N ASN A 157 -10.46 -16.69 1.77
CA ASN A 157 -9.25 -16.97 1.00
C ASN A 157 -8.62 -15.69 0.48
N GLU A 158 -7.83 -15.05 1.32
CA GLU A 158 -7.29 -13.72 1.06
C GLU A 158 -6.26 -13.64 -0.07
N ILE A 159 -6.18 -12.45 -0.69
CA ILE A 159 -5.21 -12.17 -1.75
C ILE A 159 -3.76 -12.23 -1.26
N PHE A 160 -3.49 -11.75 -0.04
CA PHE A 160 -2.20 -11.85 0.61
C PHE A 160 -2.22 -12.92 1.70
N SER A 161 -1.33 -13.90 1.57
CA SER A 161 -1.05 -14.86 2.65
C SER A 161 -0.46 -14.17 3.89
N GLU A 162 -0.54 -14.83 5.05
CA GLU A 162 0.12 -14.38 6.29
C GLU A 162 1.61 -14.11 6.11
N THR A 163 2.29 -14.94 5.32
CA THR A 163 3.72 -14.76 5.01
C THR A 163 3.95 -13.51 4.16
N GLN A 164 3.13 -13.27 3.12
CA GLN A 164 3.23 -12.06 2.31
C GLN A 164 2.97 -10.78 3.12
N LYS A 165 1.99 -10.79 4.03
CA LYS A 165 1.76 -9.66 4.96
C LYS A 165 3.02 -9.35 5.79
N LYS A 166 3.71 -10.37 6.29
CA LYS A 166 4.98 -10.20 7.02
C LYS A 166 6.09 -9.62 6.12
N TYR A 167 6.16 -10.04 4.86
CA TYR A 167 7.10 -9.49 3.89
C TYR A 167 6.83 -8.02 3.58
N LEU A 168 5.56 -7.62 3.42
CA LEU A 168 5.14 -6.24 3.24
C LEU A 168 5.54 -5.37 4.45
N ALA A 169 5.30 -5.86 5.66
CA ALA A 169 5.71 -5.17 6.88
C ALA A 169 7.24 -5.02 6.95
N SER A 170 7.98 -6.10 6.70
CA SER A 170 9.45 -6.09 6.66
C SER A 170 10.01 -5.12 5.61
N ALA A 171 9.44 -5.12 4.40
CA ALA A 171 9.82 -4.21 3.31
C ALA A 171 9.62 -2.75 3.70
N THR A 172 8.48 -2.44 4.33
CA THR A 172 8.17 -1.08 4.79
C THR A 172 9.13 -0.58 5.87
N GLN A 173 9.52 -1.47 6.80
CA GLN A 173 10.52 -1.13 7.83
C GLN A 173 11.91 -0.92 7.22
N GLN A 174 12.32 -1.78 6.29
CA GLN A 174 13.58 -1.63 5.59
C GLN A 174 13.60 -0.38 4.70
N ALA A 175 12.47 -0.01 4.08
CA ALA A 175 12.35 1.20 3.29
C ALA A 175 12.58 2.44 4.15
N LEU A 176 12.01 2.48 5.36
CA LEU A 176 12.28 3.55 6.33
C LEU A 176 13.78 3.62 6.70
N ALA A 177 14.41 2.47 6.94
CA ALA A 177 15.84 2.41 7.23
C ALA A 177 16.69 2.91 6.06
N TRP A 178 16.36 2.52 4.82
CA TRP A 178 17.03 3.01 3.61
C TRP A 178 16.88 4.52 3.45
N CYS A 179 15.68 5.05 3.68
CA CYS A 179 15.43 6.49 3.61
C CYS A 179 16.20 7.26 4.69
N HIS A 180 16.33 6.73 5.92
CA HIS A 180 17.16 7.34 6.96
C HIS A 180 18.64 7.37 6.56
N ARG A 181 19.19 6.28 6.03
CA ARG A 181 20.57 6.25 5.51
C ARG A 181 20.77 7.26 4.39
N THR A 182 19.80 7.37 3.50
CA THR A 182 19.79 8.35 2.40
C THR A 182 19.79 9.78 2.92
N ALA A 183 18.97 10.09 3.94
CA ALA A 183 18.95 11.40 4.57
C ALA A 183 20.30 11.77 5.21
N MET A 184 21.01 10.80 5.80
CA MET A 184 22.36 11.02 6.33
C MET A 184 23.36 11.36 5.21
N VAL A 185 23.35 10.60 4.11
CA VAL A 185 24.20 10.86 2.93
C VAL A 185 23.91 12.26 2.38
N LEU A 186 22.64 12.63 2.22
CA LEU A 186 22.25 13.92 1.67
C LEU A 186 22.63 15.09 2.59
N ALA A 187 22.53 14.91 3.91
CA ALA A 187 23.02 15.89 4.88
C ALA A 187 24.54 16.10 4.77
N ASP A 188 25.30 15.03 4.51
CA ASP A 188 26.74 15.11 4.29
C ASP A 188 27.08 15.78 2.96
N ALA A 189 26.36 15.45 1.88
CA ALA A 189 26.54 16.05 0.56
C ALA A 189 26.25 17.56 0.54
N GLY A 190 25.30 18.01 1.35
CA GLY A 190 24.92 19.42 1.53
C GLY A 190 25.66 20.16 2.65
N SER A 191 26.57 19.51 3.37
CA SER A 191 27.24 20.10 4.54
C SER A 191 28.15 21.28 4.16
N PRO A 192 28.00 22.48 4.77
CA PRO A 192 28.92 23.60 4.55
C PRO A 192 30.21 23.50 5.36
N ASP A 193 30.31 22.54 6.29
CA ASP A 193 31.47 22.38 7.17
C ASP A 193 32.71 21.86 6.42
N ALA A 194 33.74 22.69 6.32
CA ALA A 194 35.03 22.35 5.70
C ALA A 194 35.72 21.15 6.36
N LYS A 195 35.49 20.90 7.66
CA LYS A 195 36.03 19.74 8.38
C LYS A 195 35.42 18.42 7.90
N ARG A 196 34.25 18.47 7.25
CA ARG A 196 33.56 17.32 6.65
C ARG A 196 33.76 17.22 5.14
N SER A 197 34.71 17.97 4.56
CA SER A 197 34.97 18.03 3.12
C SER A 197 35.09 16.66 2.44
N ARG A 198 35.83 15.71 3.02
CA ARG A 198 35.97 14.34 2.47
C ARG A 198 34.65 13.55 2.48
N LEU A 199 33.87 13.66 3.56
CA LEU A 199 32.55 13.01 3.65
C LEU A 199 31.58 13.63 2.64
N ARG A 200 31.58 14.96 2.52
CA ARG A 200 30.81 15.69 1.53
C ARG A 200 31.15 15.24 0.12
N GLU A 201 32.43 15.14 -0.23
CA GLU A 201 32.87 14.69 -1.55
C GLU A 201 32.39 13.27 -1.84
N THR A 202 32.58 12.34 -0.91
CA THR A 202 32.11 10.95 -1.05
C THR A 202 30.59 10.87 -1.23
N ALA A 203 29.84 11.66 -0.46
CA ALA A 203 28.38 11.71 -0.57
C ALA A 203 27.91 12.35 -1.88
N ARG A 204 28.60 13.40 -2.36
CA ARG A 204 28.32 14.01 -3.67
C ARG A 204 28.61 13.05 -4.82
N GLU A 205 29.67 12.26 -4.75
CA GLU A 205 29.96 11.22 -5.76
C GLU A 205 28.86 10.15 -5.80
N LEU A 206 28.24 9.84 -4.65
CA LEU A 206 27.08 8.96 -4.61
C LEU A 206 25.87 9.57 -5.32
N VAL A 207 25.59 10.86 -5.12
CA VAL A 207 24.51 11.57 -5.84
C VAL A 207 24.82 11.66 -7.34
N LYS A 208 26.05 12.03 -7.72
CA LYS A 208 26.46 12.11 -9.12
C LYS A 208 26.26 10.80 -9.86
N ARG A 209 26.62 9.68 -9.24
CA ARG A 209 26.47 8.35 -9.84
C ARG A 209 25.05 8.07 -10.34
N TRP A 210 24.03 8.49 -9.60
CA TRP A 210 22.64 8.16 -9.88
C TRP A 210 21.88 9.28 -10.58
N PHE A 211 22.38 10.52 -10.56
CA PHE A 211 21.64 11.68 -11.05
C PHE A 211 22.43 12.65 -11.93
N ALA A 212 23.75 12.58 -12.02
CA ALA A 212 24.54 13.50 -12.84
C ALA A 212 24.94 12.88 -14.18
N ASP A 213 24.62 13.58 -15.26
CA ASP A 213 25.15 13.30 -16.59
C ASP A 213 26.39 14.20 -16.88
N PRO A 214 27.13 13.98 -17.99
CA PRO A 214 28.35 14.75 -18.28
C PRO A 214 28.18 16.28 -18.35
N GLY A 215 26.96 16.78 -18.57
CA GLY A 215 26.64 18.21 -18.59
C GLY A 215 26.22 18.78 -17.24
N THR A 216 26.05 17.95 -16.19
CA THR A 216 25.57 18.42 -14.88
C THR A 216 26.60 19.32 -14.20
N THR A 217 26.19 20.56 -13.93
CA THR A 217 26.97 21.55 -13.21
C THR A 217 26.91 21.36 -11.69
N ASP A 218 27.85 21.95 -10.94
CA ASP A 218 27.80 21.91 -9.47
C ASP A 218 26.52 22.55 -8.90
N LYS A 219 26.01 23.60 -9.57
CA LYS A 219 24.77 24.26 -9.19
C LYS A 219 23.56 23.34 -9.36
N GLU A 220 23.49 22.59 -10.45
CA GLU A 220 22.44 21.60 -10.68
C GLU A 220 22.56 20.43 -9.70
N LEU A 221 23.78 19.99 -9.41
CA LEU A 221 24.00 18.96 -8.39
C LEU A 221 23.52 19.41 -7.01
N ASP A 222 23.75 20.66 -6.62
CA ASP A 222 23.20 21.23 -5.38
C ASP A 222 21.67 21.26 -5.39
N GLN A 223 21.05 21.56 -6.54
CA GLN A 223 19.59 21.48 -6.70
C GLN A 223 19.07 20.04 -6.55
N PHE A 224 19.75 19.05 -7.16
CA PHE A 224 19.39 17.64 -7.01
C PHE A 224 19.48 17.19 -5.55
N ILE A 225 20.54 17.56 -4.83
CA ILE A 225 20.69 17.28 -3.40
C ILE A 225 19.52 17.91 -2.61
N GLY A 226 19.15 19.15 -2.92
CA GLY A 226 18.01 19.83 -2.31
C GLY A 226 16.69 19.08 -2.52
N THR A 227 16.39 18.71 -3.77
CA THR A 227 15.18 17.96 -4.15
C THR A 227 15.12 16.61 -3.45
N LEU A 228 16.19 15.83 -3.49
CA LEU A 228 16.28 14.54 -2.81
C LEU A 228 16.12 14.70 -1.30
N THR A 229 16.74 15.72 -0.70
CA THR A 229 16.64 15.98 0.74
C THR A 229 15.19 16.23 1.15
N PHE A 230 14.47 17.06 0.40
CA PHE A 230 13.07 17.34 0.67
C PHE A 230 12.21 16.08 0.49
N GLY A 231 12.37 15.37 -0.63
CA GLY A 231 11.57 14.19 -0.94
C GLY A 231 11.79 13.03 0.02
N PHE A 232 13.03 12.68 0.37
CA PHE A 232 13.30 11.62 1.35
C PHE A 232 12.82 11.97 2.75
N LYS A 233 12.82 13.25 3.16
CA LYS A 233 12.16 13.68 4.40
C LYS A 233 10.66 13.46 4.34
N ALA A 234 10.02 13.74 3.21
CA ALA A 234 8.58 13.47 3.03
C ALA A 234 8.27 11.97 3.07
N ILE A 235 9.10 11.11 2.47
CA ILE A 235 8.97 9.65 2.53
C ILE A 235 9.10 9.15 3.98
N ILE A 236 10.14 9.60 4.70
CA ILE A 236 10.32 9.28 6.13
C ILE A 236 9.12 9.72 6.95
N ALA A 237 8.60 10.92 6.71
CA ALA A 237 7.42 11.41 7.41
C ALA A 237 6.20 10.53 7.13
N CYS A 238 5.93 10.20 5.86
CA CYS A 238 4.85 9.30 5.46
C CYS A 238 4.91 7.95 6.18
N LEU A 239 6.08 7.30 6.18
CA LEU A 239 6.30 6.04 6.86
C LEU A 239 6.16 6.12 8.39
N ASN A 240 6.41 7.29 8.99
CA ASN A 240 6.30 7.52 10.44
C ASN A 240 4.94 8.06 10.92
N LYS A 241 4.04 8.47 10.01
CA LYS A 241 2.68 8.97 10.37
C LYS A 241 1.82 7.91 11.05
N GLY A 242 2.13 6.63 10.88
CA GLY A 242 1.37 5.53 11.47
C GLY A 242 0.03 5.25 10.76
N ARG A 243 -0.06 5.54 9.46
CA ARG A 243 -1.30 5.38 8.67
C ARG A 243 -1.07 4.83 7.26
N PHE A 244 0.11 4.24 7.00
CA PHE A 244 0.46 3.68 5.70
C PHE A 244 -0.31 2.37 5.45
N ILE A 245 -0.96 2.28 4.29
CA ILE A 245 -1.85 1.18 3.91
C ILE A 245 -1.31 0.50 2.65
N LEU A 246 -1.23 -0.82 2.71
CA LEU A 246 -0.91 -1.69 1.59
C LEU A 246 -2.14 -2.53 1.26
N THR A 247 -2.55 -2.53 0.00
CA THR A 247 -3.67 -3.35 -0.48
C THR A 247 -3.43 -3.68 -1.95
N ASP A 248 -4.25 -4.51 -2.58
CA ASP A 248 -4.30 -4.60 -4.04
C ASP A 248 -5.48 -3.78 -4.56
N TRP A 249 -5.48 -3.42 -5.84
CA TRP A 249 -6.67 -2.81 -6.42
C TRP A 249 -7.67 -3.89 -6.83
N VAL A 250 -8.68 -4.11 -6.00
CA VAL A 250 -9.62 -5.23 -6.19
C VAL A 250 -10.29 -5.22 -7.58
N SER A 251 -10.58 -4.03 -8.13
CA SER A 251 -11.16 -3.86 -9.46
C SER A 251 -10.21 -4.26 -10.61
N LEU A 252 -8.89 -4.38 -10.39
CA LEU A 252 -7.91 -4.85 -11.38
C LEU A 252 -7.87 -6.39 -11.50
N ARG A 253 -8.33 -7.14 -10.50
CA ARG A 253 -8.19 -8.61 -10.46
C ARG A 253 -8.78 -9.32 -11.68
N GLY A 254 -9.87 -8.80 -12.24
CA GLY A 254 -10.55 -9.31 -13.43
C GLY A 254 -10.29 -8.51 -14.70
N ALA A 255 -9.34 -7.57 -14.69
CA ALA A 255 -9.08 -6.70 -15.83
C ALA A 255 -8.62 -7.50 -17.07
N THR A 256 -9.18 -7.15 -18.22
CA THR A 256 -8.86 -7.75 -19.52
C THR A 256 -8.53 -6.71 -20.60
N ALA A 257 -8.83 -5.44 -20.37
CA ALA A 257 -8.46 -4.35 -21.28
C ALA A 257 -6.94 -4.15 -21.24
N PRO A 258 -6.26 -3.93 -22.38
CA PRO A 258 -4.79 -3.89 -22.45
C PRO A 258 -4.14 -2.96 -21.41
N GLY A 259 -4.59 -1.71 -21.32
CA GLY A 259 -4.01 -0.76 -20.35
C GLY A 259 -4.29 -1.11 -18.89
N ASP A 260 -5.40 -1.80 -18.60
CA ASP A 260 -5.72 -2.24 -17.23
C ASP A 260 -4.92 -3.51 -16.86
N VAL A 261 -4.61 -4.36 -17.85
CA VAL A 261 -3.74 -5.53 -17.67
C VAL A 261 -2.33 -5.12 -17.28
N ASP A 262 -1.79 -4.04 -17.87
CA ASP A 262 -0.45 -3.54 -17.53
C ASP A 262 -0.33 -3.15 -16.05
N TYR A 263 -1.35 -2.50 -15.48
CA TYR A 263 -1.38 -2.18 -14.04
C TYR A 263 -1.58 -3.43 -13.18
N ARG A 264 -2.48 -4.35 -13.57
CA ARG A 264 -2.68 -5.60 -12.83
C ARG A 264 -1.40 -6.44 -12.77
N ASP A 265 -0.63 -6.42 -13.85
CA ASP A 265 0.58 -7.22 -14.00
C ASP A 265 1.85 -6.44 -13.57
N SER A 266 1.71 -5.22 -13.01
CA SER A 266 2.82 -4.43 -12.46
C SER A 266 3.30 -4.96 -11.10
N GLU A 267 4.41 -4.39 -10.60
CA GLU A 267 4.89 -4.65 -9.24
C GLU A 267 3.96 -3.98 -8.22
N ALA A 268 3.72 -2.69 -8.37
CA ALA A 268 2.83 -1.90 -7.54
C ALA A 268 2.43 -0.63 -8.30
N PHE A 269 1.55 0.18 -7.71
CA PHE A 269 1.38 1.57 -8.10
C PHE A 269 0.79 2.38 -6.93
N THR A 270 0.76 3.70 -7.07
CA THR A 270 0.04 4.62 -6.19
C THR A 270 -0.48 5.83 -6.97
N PHE A 271 -1.41 6.59 -6.39
CA PHE A 271 -1.83 7.86 -6.95
C PHE A 271 -0.84 8.96 -6.56
N SER A 272 -0.08 9.41 -7.56
CA SER A 272 0.97 10.43 -7.42
C SER A 272 0.49 11.70 -6.70
N GLY A 273 1.39 12.31 -5.92
CA GLY A 273 1.14 13.59 -5.26
C GLY A 273 0.00 13.57 -4.24
N PHE A 274 -0.18 12.45 -3.54
CA PHE A 274 -1.27 12.23 -2.59
C PHE A 274 -2.66 12.35 -3.22
N GLY A 275 -2.79 12.00 -4.50
CA GLY A 275 -4.01 12.15 -5.31
C GLY A 275 -5.21 11.31 -4.85
N GLU A 276 -5.04 10.45 -3.85
CA GLU A 276 -6.12 9.72 -3.19
C GLU A 276 -6.52 10.33 -1.84
N GLY A 277 -5.67 11.09 -1.15
CA GLY A 277 -5.99 11.61 0.20
C GLY A 277 -5.75 10.65 1.36
N LEU A 278 -5.20 9.45 1.09
CA LEU A 278 -4.70 8.49 2.06
C LEU A 278 -3.31 7.99 1.62
N ASP A 279 -2.47 7.59 2.56
CA ASP A 279 -1.13 7.06 2.26
C ASP A 279 -1.25 5.57 1.86
N VAL A 280 -1.64 5.32 0.59
CA VAL A 280 -1.94 3.97 0.05
C VAL A 280 -0.96 3.58 -1.05
N VAL A 281 -0.48 2.34 -1.02
CA VAL A 281 0.22 1.69 -2.13
C VAL A 281 -0.51 0.41 -2.50
N TYR A 282 -0.77 0.25 -3.80
CA TYR A 282 -1.43 -0.91 -4.38
C TYR A 282 -0.38 -1.93 -4.83
N ILE A 283 -0.49 -3.15 -4.33
CA ILE A 283 0.46 -4.26 -4.49
C ILE A 283 -0.15 -5.24 -5.50
N GLU A 284 0.47 -5.33 -6.66
CA GLU A 284 -0.08 -6.03 -7.82
C GLU A 284 0.67 -7.33 -8.13
N GLN A 285 0.26 -8.03 -9.19
CA GLN A 285 0.61 -9.45 -9.36
C GLN A 285 2.12 -9.71 -9.41
N SER A 286 2.92 -8.78 -9.91
CA SER A 286 4.35 -8.99 -10.09
C SER A 286 5.17 -8.66 -8.85
N PHE A 287 4.60 -8.05 -7.80
CA PHE A 287 5.33 -7.69 -6.58
C PHE A 287 6.10 -8.87 -5.96
N PHE A 288 5.42 -10.01 -5.83
CA PHE A 288 5.98 -11.22 -5.22
C PHE A 288 6.53 -12.20 -6.25
N LYS A 289 6.40 -11.93 -7.56
CA LYS A 289 6.96 -12.79 -8.60
C LYS A 289 8.47 -12.61 -8.63
N LYS A 290 9.18 -13.70 -8.89
CA LYS A 290 10.59 -13.63 -9.23
C LYS A 290 10.66 -13.30 -10.73
N ASP A 291 10.99 -12.06 -11.05
CA ASP A 291 11.38 -11.68 -12.40
C ASP A 291 12.82 -12.14 -12.66
N GLU A 292 13.02 -13.02 -13.65
CA GLU A 292 14.37 -13.52 -14.03
C GLU A 292 15.25 -12.42 -14.62
N GLY A 293 14.66 -11.36 -15.19
CA GLY A 293 15.37 -10.20 -15.72
C GLY A 293 15.61 -9.08 -14.69
N GLY A 294 15.05 -9.21 -13.49
CA GLY A 294 15.11 -8.20 -12.43
C GLY A 294 16.53 -8.01 -11.89
N ILE A 295 16.87 -6.78 -11.50
CA ILE A 295 18.20 -6.46 -10.95
C ILE A 295 18.35 -6.93 -9.50
N VAL A 296 17.28 -6.78 -8.71
CA VAL A 296 17.23 -7.18 -7.30
C VAL A 296 16.03 -8.08 -7.07
N HIS A 297 16.10 -8.97 -6.07
CA HIS A 297 15.03 -9.95 -5.81
C HIS A 297 14.65 -10.06 -4.34
N GLY A 298 13.51 -10.71 -4.08
CA GLY A 298 13.00 -11.01 -2.75
C GLY A 298 12.83 -9.76 -1.89
N GLN A 299 13.21 -9.86 -0.61
CA GLN A 299 13.05 -8.77 0.35
C GLN A 299 13.67 -7.45 -0.10
N LYS A 300 14.82 -7.50 -0.79
CA LYS A 300 15.47 -6.31 -1.34
C LYS A 300 14.63 -5.65 -2.43
N ASN A 301 14.03 -6.45 -3.33
CA ASN A 301 13.16 -5.92 -4.38
C ASN A 301 11.87 -5.31 -3.79
N TRP A 302 11.24 -6.01 -2.85
CA TRP A 302 10.04 -5.49 -2.19
C TRP A 302 10.30 -4.16 -1.50
N THR A 303 11.45 -4.01 -0.83
CA THR A 303 11.86 -2.73 -0.24
C THR A 303 12.08 -1.65 -1.31
N ARG A 304 12.73 -1.99 -2.43
CA ARG A 304 12.95 -1.10 -3.58
C ARG A 304 11.62 -0.58 -4.13
N ILE A 305 10.67 -1.47 -4.37
CA ILE A 305 9.32 -1.11 -4.85
C ILE A 305 8.63 -0.16 -3.86
N ILE A 306 8.66 -0.43 -2.55
CA ILE A 306 8.04 0.48 -1.58
C ILE A 306 8.66 1.89 -1.62
N VAL A 307 9.99 2.02 -1.75
CA VAL A 307 10.63 3.34 -1.89
C VAL A 307 10.24 4.02 -3.21
N HIS A 308 10.19 3.25 -4.31
CA HIS A 308 9.75 3.71 -5.63
C HIS A 308 8.34 4.31 -5.54
N GLU A 309 7.37 3.54 -5.04
CA GLU A 309 5.98 4.00 -4.91
C GLU A 309 5.82 5.19 -3.97
N LEU A 310 6.53 5.19 -2.84
CA LEU A 310 6.48 6.33 -1.93
C LEU A 310 7.03 7.61 -2.56
N SER A 311 8.01 7.50 -3.46
CA SER A 311 8.50 8.67 -4.20
C SER A 311 7.40 9.26 -5.10
N HIS A 312 6.59 8.42 -5.76
CA HIS A 312 5.41 8.90 -6.50
C HIS A 312 4.41 9.58 -5.56
N LEU A 313 4.07 8.89 -4.46
CA LEU A 313 3.03 9.34 -3.54
C LEU A 313 3.33 10.72 -2.95
N VAL A 314 4.56 10.96 -2.46
CA VAL A 314 4.85 12.16 -1.64
C VAL A 314 5.79 13.15 -2.31
N SER A 315 6.46 12.75 -3.40
CA SER A 315 7.39 13.61 -4.14
C SER A 315 7.01 13.77 -5.62
N ALA A 316 5.93 13.13 -6.07
CA ALA A 316 5.42 13.21 -7.44
C ALA A 316 6.50 12.91 -8.49
N THR A 317 7.36 11.94 -8.22
CA THR A 317 8.24 11.36 -9.24
C THR A 317 7.39 10.70 -10.33
N GLU A 318 8.03 10.35 -11.44
CA GLU A 318 7.44 9.77 -12.64
C GLU A 318 8.16 8.47 -12.99
N ASP A 319 7.45 7.58 -13.68
CA ASP A 319 8.07 6.50 -14.47
C ASP A 319 8.50 7.10 -15.80
N VAL A 320 9.68 7.72 -15.79
CA VAL A 320 10.12 8.55 -16.91
C VAL A 320 10.22 7.72 -18.19
N ASN A 321 9.53 8.17 -19.24
CA ASN A 321 9.58 7.56 -20.56
C ASN A 321 10.33 8.48 -21.54
N ILE A 322 11.40 7.97 -22.14
CA ILE A 322 12.15 8.63 -23.22
C ILE A 322 12.37 7.60 -24.33
N GLY A 323 11.30 7.35 -25.10
CA GLY A 323 11.23 6.31 -26.12
C GLY A 323 10.91 4.91 -25.56
N ASP A 324 11.28 4.67 -24.31
CA ASP A 324 10.92 3.50 -23.49
C ASP A 324 10.91 3.91 -22.00
N PHE A 325 10.21 3.17 -21.15
CA PHE A 325 10.16 3.42 -19.71
C PHE A 325 11.52 3.13 -19.06
N ARG A 326 11.98 4.07 -18.22
CA ARG A 326 13.32 4.03 -17.61
C ARG A 326 13.31 3.32 -16.27
N TYR A 327 13.12 2.01 -16.34
CA TYR A 327 13.33 1.09 -15.23
C TYR A 327 14.77 0.57 -15.19
N ALA A 328 15.26 0.15 -14.02
CA ALA A 328 16.64 -0.28 -13.79
C ALA A 328 17.04 -1.50 -14.61
N HIS A 329 16.09 -2.38 -14.91
CA HIS A 329 16.31 -3.48 -15.83
C HIS A 329 16.54 -3.01 -17.26
N TYR A 330 16.13 -1.81 -17.68
CA TYR A 330 16.52 -1.22 -18.96
C TYR A 330 17.92 -0.60 -18.82
N GLY A 331 18.11 0.21 -17.79
CA GLY A 331 19.33 0.94 -17.50
C GLY A 331 19.02 2.40 -17.17
N ILE A 332 19.37 2.82 -15.96
CA ILE A 332 19.04 4.13 -15.39
C ILE A 332 20.30 4.96 -15.04
N GLY A 333 21.44 4.62 -15.65
CA GLY A 333 22.65 5.45 -15.57
C GLY A 333 22.43 6.79 -16.30
N PRO A 334 22.58 7.94 -15.63
CA PRO A 334 22.41 9.24 -16.29
C PRO A 334 23.42 9.44 -17.44
N HIS A 335 22.92 9.90 -18.58
CA HIS A 335 23.70 10.17 -19.79
C HIS A 335 22.91 11.11 -20.70
N ARG A 336 23.46 11.48 -21.87
CA ARG A 336 22.79 12.45 -22.76
C ARG A 336 21.35 12.06 -23.18
N GLY A 337 21.05 10.75 -23.30
CA GLY A 337 19.72 10.23 -23.63
C GLY A 337 18.78 10.03 -22.43
N PHE A 338 19.32 10.11 -21.21
CA PHE A 338 18.59 10.09 -19.95
C PHE A 338 19.30 11.08 -19.00
N PRO A 339 19.11 12.39 -19.21
CA PRO A 339 19.89 13.42 -18.53
C PRO A 339 19.55 13.48 -17.04
N GLY A 340 20.37 14.19 -16.26
CA GLY A 340 20.14 14.34 -14.83
C GLY A 340 18.77 14.94 -14.48
N SER A 341 18.25 15.85 -15.32
CA SER A 341 16.89 16.40 -15.20
C SER A 341 15.77 15.36 -15.37
N ALA A 342 16.06 14.25 -16.06
CA ALA A 342 15.16 13.10 -16.16
C ALA A 342 15.38 12.15 -14.97
N ALA A 343 16.64 11.82 -14.65
CA ALA A 343 16.98 10.93 -13.54
C ALA A 343 16.42 11.43 -12.19
N ILE A 344 16.47 12.74 -11.93
CA ILE A 344 15.94 13.33 -10.69
C ILE A 344 14.41 13.24 -10.57
N ARG A 345 13.69 13.08 -11.68
CA ARG A 345 12.23 12.86 -11.67
C ARG A 345 11.86 11.38 -11.66
N ASN A 346 12.80 10.48 -11.95
CA ASN A 346 12.52 9.06 -12.13
C ASN A 346 12.44 8.31 -10.80
N ALA A 347 11.30 7.66 -10.52
CA ALA A 347 11.09 6.94 -9.26
C ALA A 347 12.09 5.80 -9.03
N ASP A 348 12.45 5.06 -10.07
CA ASP A 348 13.39 3.94 -9.93
C ASP A 348 14.81 4.42 -9.62
N SER A 349 15.22 5.58 -10.15
CA SER A 349 16.49 6.23 -9.78
C SER A 349 16.55 6.57 -8.30
N TRP A 350 15.44 7.02 -7.70
CA TRP A 350 15.36 7.29 -6.26
C TRP A 350 15.45 6.00 -5.44
N ALA A 351 14.73 4.95 -5.85
CA ALA A 351 14.70 3.69 -5.13
C ALA A 351 16.08 2.99 -5.11
N PHE A 352 16.78 2.97 -6.25
CA PHE A 352 18.13 2.41 -6.33
C PHE A 352 19.17 3.28 -5.64
N PHE A 353 19.06 4.61 -5.70
CA PHE A 353 19.90 5.52 -4.90
C PHE A 353 19.74 5.26 -3.40
N ALA A 354 18.51 5.05 -2.92
CA ALA A 354 18.26 4.74 -1.52
C ALA A 354 18.85 3.39 -1.11
N ALA A 355 18.74 2.38 -1.98
CA ALA A 355 19.35 1.07 -1.79
C ALA A 355 20.89 1.17 -1.71
N ASP A 356 21.51 1.99 -2.57
CA ASP A 356 22.96 2.22 -2.58
C ASP A 356 23.42 2.96 -1.31
N CYS A 357 22.71 4.02 -0.90
CA CYS A 357 22.94 4.72 0.36
C CYS A 357 22.87 3.80 1.58
N ALA A 358 22.02 2.77 1.52
CA ALA A 358 21.87 1.76 2.57
C ALA A 358 22.88 0.60 2.47
N ALA A 359 23.80 0.63 1.51
CA ALA A 359 24.71 -0.47 1.17
C ALA A 359 23.98 -1.80 0.88
N ALA A 360 22.75 -1.73 0.37
CA ALA A 360 21.95 -2.91 0.06
C ALA A 360 22.28 -3.50 -1.33
N LEU A 361 22.90 -2.73 -2.22
CA LEU A 361 23.31 -3.18 -3.55
C LEU A 361 24.71 -3.79 -3.53
N THR A 362 24.85 -4.96 -4.15
CA THR A 362 26.14 -5.49 -4.56
C THR A 362 26.70 -4.69 -5.74
N GLU A 363 28.00 -4.81 -6.00
CA GLU A 363 28.63 -4.16 -7.15
C GLU A 363 28.04 -4.64 -8.48
N GLY A 364 27.67 -5.92 -8.59
CA GLY A 364 27.00 -6.48 -9.77
C GLY A 364 25.65 -5.82 -10.04
N GLU A 365 24.78 -5.79 -9.02
CA GLU A 365 23.45 -5.17 -9.11
C GLU A 365 23.56 -3.68 -9.48
N ARG A 366 24.49 -2.96 -8.85
CA ARG A 366 24.74 -1.54 -9.13
C ARG A 366 25.15 -1.29 -10.58
N ARG A 367 26.13 -2.06 -11.09
CA ARG A 367 26.58 -1.93 -12.48
C ARG A 367 25.48 -2.26 -13.48
N MET A 368 24.65 -3.26 -13.19
CA MET A 368 23.53 -3.61 -14.08
C MET A 368 22.47 -2.50 -14.11
N ALA A 369 22.10 -1.93 -12.96
CA ALA A 369 21.15 -0.82 -12.89
C ALA A 369 21.65 0.43 -13.61
N LEU A 370 22.94 0.78 -13.45
CA LEU A 370 23.55 1.99 -14.03
C LEU A 370 24.01 1.83 -15.49
N ARG A 371 23.70 0.71 -16.14
CA ARG A 371 24.11 0.53 -17.54
C ARG A 371 23.50 1.60 -18.44
N ILE A 372 24.28 2.05 -19.42
CA ILE A 372 23.83 2.94 -20.48
C ILE A 372 23.49 2.06 -21.69
N ARG A 373 22.30 2.25 -22.25
CA ARG A 373 21.82 1.56 -23.45
C ARG A 373 21.49 2.56 -24.54
#